data_AF-A0A537E0S7-F1
#
_entry.id   AF-A0A537E0S7-F1
#
_cell.length_a   1.000
_cell.length_b   1.000
_cell.length_c   1.000
_cell.angle_alpha   90.00
_cell.angle_beta   90.00
_cell.angle_gamma   90.00
#
_symmetry.space_group_name_H-M   'P 1'
#
loop_
_entity.id
_entity.type
_entity.pdbx_description
1 polymer ?
#
loop_
_entity_poly.entity_id
_entity_poly.type
_entity_poly.pdbx_seq_one_letter_code
_entity_poly.pdbx_strand_id
1 'polypeptide(L)'
;MKALELWPRNRPMRRGVDKRSMLRHFQSMGFYLLDTCVFPVDKLRPIERRKAVQNQTGRLVRDVIEANPMHILIVKSSILNPVRIALRDAGLKARVLNIGPVPFPSHGNQPIYRSKLRRALSKAHLSL
;
A
#
# COMPACT_ATOMS: atom_id res chain seq x y z
N MET A 1 2.29 10.98 17.09
CA MET A 1 2.43 10.60 15.67
C MET A 1 3.46 11.54 15.03
N LYS A 2 4.73 11.16 14.93
CA LYS A 2 5.66 11.87 14.02
C LYS A 2 5.41 11.26 12.64
N ALA A 3 4.58 11.91 11.83
CA ALA A 3 4.54 11.60 10.40
C ALA A 3 5.95 11.85 9.83
N LEU A 4 6.30 11.20 8.72
CA LEU A 4 7.60 11.26 8.04
C LEU A 4 7.95 12.67 7.52
N GLU A 5 7.96 13.69 8.38
CA GLU A 5 8.04 15.13 8.05
C GLU A 5 6.93 15.67 7.14
N LEU A 6 6.12 14.80 6.53
CA LEU A 6 4.95 15.12 5.71
C LEU A 6 3.84 15.87 6.46
N TRP A 7 3.87 15.86 7.79
CA TRP A 7 2.89 16.54 8.63
C TRP A 7 3.60 17.53 9.54
N PRO A 8 3.06 18.76 9.71
CA PRO A 8 3.64 19.74 10.62
C PRO A 8 3.83 19.15 12.03
N ARG A 9 5.06 19.19 12.54
CA ARG A 9 5.43 18.59 13.84
C ARG A 9 4.60 19.15 15.00
N ASN A 10 4.11 20.37 14.85
CA ASN A 10 3.31 21.11 15.82
C ASN A 10 1.79 20.92 15.70
N ARG A 11 1.30 20.07 14.78
CA ARG A 11 -0.14 19.81 14.63
C ARG A 11 -0.44 18.33 14.90
N PRO A 12 -1.42 17.98 15.74
CA PRO A 12 -1.88 16.60 15.81
C PRO A 12 -2.69 16.25 14.55
N MET A 13 -2.45 15.07 13.96
CA MET A 13 -3.26 14.59 12.85
C MET A 13 -4.63 14.12 13.37
N ARG A 14 -5.69 14.83 12.97
CA ARG A 14 -7.07 14.57 13.40
C ARG A 14 -7.87 13.88 12.30
N ARG A 15 -9.03 13.32 12.67
CA ARG A 15 -10.02 12.84 11.69
C ARG A 15 -10.56 14.05 10.90
N GLY A 16 -10.82 13.85 9.60
CA GLY A 16 -11.41 14.89 8.74
C GLY A 16 -10.45 15.95 8.20
N VAL A 17 -9.14 15.86 8.48
CA VAL A 17 -8.19 16.79 7.86
C VAL A 17 -7.98 16.45 6.38
N ASP A 18 -7.91 17.48 5.54
CA ASP A 18 -7.53 17.34 4.14
C ASP A 18 -6.07 16.86 4.02
N LYS A 19 -5.89 15.72 3.36
CA LYS A 19 -4.60 15.06 3.13
C LYS A 19 -4.10 15.23 1.70
N ARG A 20 -4.79 15.97 0.83
CA ARG A 20 -4.44 16.14 -0.58
C ARG A 20 -3.02 16.68 -0.77
N SER A 21 -2.64 17.70 0.01
CA SER A 21 -1.28 18.25 -0.07
C SER A 21 -0.20 17.24 0.31
N MET A 22 -0.46 16.41 1.33
CA MET A 22 0.48 15.36 1.73
C MET A 22 0.60 14.28 0.67
N LEU A 23 -0.53 13.87 0.07
CA LEU A 23 -0.54 12.87 -0.99
C LEU A 23 0.25 13.37 -2.20
N ARG A 24 0.06 14.64 -2.59
CA ARG A 24 0.86 15.25 -3.67
C ARG A 24 2.34 15.27 -3.35
N HIS A 25 2.73 15.63 -2.13
CA HIS A 25 4.14 15.62 -1.73
C HIS A 25 4.73 14.20 -1.74
N PHE A 26 3.98 13.22 -1.24
CA PHE A 26 4.36 11.80 -1.30
C PHE A 26 4.56 11.31 -2.74
N GLN A 27 3.67 11.74 -3.65
CA GLN A 27 3.77 11.46 -5.09
C GLN A 27 4.96 12.18 -5.75
N SER A 28 5.27 13.42 -5.36
CA SER A 28 6.45 14.14 -5.86
C SER A 28 7.77 13.49 -5.43
N MET A 29 7.76 12.72 -4.35
CA MET A 29 8.90 11.89 -3.93
C MET A 29 9.00 10.56 -4.72
N GLY A 30 8.10 10.31 -5.68
CA GLY A 30 8.06 9.09 -6.49
C GLY A 30 7.28 7.94 -5.86
N PHE A 31 6.52 8.18 -4.78
CA PHE A 31 5.72 7.15 -4.13
C PHE A 31 4.23 7.27 -4.43
N TYR A 32 3.58 6.14 -4.69
CA TYR A 32 2.18 6.08 -5.06
C TYR A 32 1.41 5.10 -4.18
N LEU A 33 0.12 5.39 -3.96
CA LEU A 33 -0.81 4.48 -3.31
C LEU A 33 -1.82 4.02 -4.35
N LEU A 34 -1.93 2.71 -4.54
CA LEU A 34 -2.93 2.08 -5.39
C LEU A 34 -3.85 1.22 -4.54
N ASP A 35 -5.15 1.49 -4.62
CA ASP A 35 -6.15 0.72 -3.89
C ASP A 35 -6.45 -0.59 -4.62
N THR A 36 -6.54 -1.69 -3.88
CA THR A 36 -6.92 -2.98 -4.47
C THR A 36 -8.35 -2.95 -5.02
N CYS A 37 -9.26 -2.22 -4.38
CA CYS A 37 -10.65 -2.05 -4.80
C CYS A 37 -10.98 -0.56 -4.93
N VAL A 38 -11.68 -0.17 -6.00
CA VAL A 38 -12.13 1.23 -6.22
C VAL A 38 -13.37 1.62 -5.40
N PHE A 39 -13.92 0.67 -4.62
CA PHE A 39 -15.09 0.89 -3.78
C PHE A 39 -14.84 0.36 -2.37
N PRO A 40 -15.55 0.88 -1.34
CA PRO A 40 -15.42 0.43 0.03
C PRO A 40 -15.73 -1.07 0.19
N VAL A 41 -14.84 -1.78 0.88
CA VAL A 41 -15.00 -3.22 1.18
C VAL A 41 -14.87 -3.52 2.68
N ASP A 42 -14.93 -2.50 3.52
CA ASP A 42 -14.76 -2.59 4.97
C ASP A 42 -15.93 -3.32 5.65
N LYS A 43 -17.17 -3.07 5.18
CA LYS A 43 -18.42 -3.64 5.71
C LYS A 43 -18.84 -4.99 5.13
N LEU A 44 -18.14 -5.50 4.12
CA LEU A 44 -18.45 -6.77 3.48
C LEU A 44 -18.10 -7.97 4.36
N ARG A 45 -18.85 -9.08 4.25
CA ARG A 45 -18.46 -10.33 4.89
C ARG A 45 -17.12 -10.83 4.33
N PRO A 46 -16.33 -11.62 5.07
CA PRO A 46 -15.00 -12.05 4.63
C PRO A 46 -14.98 -12.70 3.23
N ILE A 47 -15.99 -13.51 2.90
CA ILE A 47 -16.12 -14.17 1.59
C ILE A 47 -16.40 -13.15 0.48
N GLU A 48 -17.34 -12.23 0.69
CA GLU A 48 -17.68 -11.16 -0.26
C GLU A 48 -16.51 -10.22 -0.51
N ARG A 49 -15.79 -9.86 0.56
CA ARG A 49 -14.58 -9.04 0.50
C ARG A 49 -13.48 -9.70 -0.33
N ARG A 50 -13.28 -11.02 -0.17
CA ARG A 50 -12.32 -11.79 -0.96
C ARG A 50 -12.71 -11.78 -2.43
N LYS A 51 -13.99 -12.03 -2.74
CA LYS A 51 -14.53 -11.96 -4.12
C LYS A 51 -14.33 -10.57 -4.72
N ALA A 52 -14.64 -9.51 -3.98
CA ALA A 52 -14.44 -8.14 -4.43
C ALA A 52 -12.98 -7.84 -4.79
N VAL A 53 -12.03 -8.26 -3.94
CA VAL A 53 -10.59 -8.14 -4.22
C VAL A 53 -10.20 -8.92 -5.47
N GLN A 54 -10.63 -10.18 -5.61
CA GLN A 54 -10.33 -11.01 -6.78
C GLN A 54 -10.84 -10.37 -8.07
N ASN A 55 -12.11 -9.92 -8.08
CA ASN A 55 -12.73 -9.29 -9.24
C ASN A 55 -12.05 -7.98 -9.66
N GLN A 56 -11.44 -7.27 -8.71
CA GLN A 56 -10.75 -6.00 -8.96
C GLN A 56 -9.25 -6.16 -9.27
N THR A 57 -8.70 -7.37 -9.10
CA THR A 57 -7.26 -7.61 -9.25
C THR A 57 -6.77 -7.37 -10.69
N GLY A 58 -7.56 -7.74 -11.71
CA GLY A 58 -7.19 -7.47 -13.11
C GLY A 58 -7.10 -5.97 -13.43
N ARG A 59 -7.97 -5.16 -12.82
CA ARG A 59 -7.90 -3.69 -12.89
C ARG A 59 -6.65 -3.17 -12.17
N LEU A 60 -6.41 -3.63 -10.95
CA LEU A 60 -5.19 -3.27 -10.19
C LEU A 60 -3.90 -3.54 -10.98
N VAL A 61 -3.80 -4.69 -11.65
CA VAL A 61 -2.62 -5.01 -12.46
C VAL A 61 -2.44 -4.00 -13.60
N ARG A 62 -3.52 -3.56 -14.27
CA ARG A 62 -3.43 -2.50 -15.28
C ARG A 62 -2.96 -1.18 -14.68
N ASP A 63 -3.51 -0.78 -13.54
CA ASP A 63 -3.08 0.44 -12.83
C ASP A 63 -1.57 0.38 -12.47
N VAL A 64 -1.07 -0.79 -12.07
CA VAL A 64 0.35 -1.01 -11.78
C VAL A 64 1.20 -0.93 -13.05
N ILE A 65 0.75 -1.50 -14.16
CA ILE A 65 1.46 -1.43 -15.44
C ILE A 65 1.56 0.03 -15.92
N GLU A 66 0.45 0.77 -15.85
CA GLU A 66 0.38 2.18 -16.23
C GLU A 66 1.27 3.05 -15.35
N ALA A 67 1.25 2.85 -14.04
CA ALA A 67 2.12 3.56 -13.11
C ALA A 67 3.61 3.17 -13.25
N ASN A 68 3.89 2.04 -13.92
CA ASN A 68 5.23 1.48 -14.15
C ASN A 68 6.21 1.63 -12.98
N PRO A 69 5.88 1.19 -11.75
CA PRO A 69 6.75 1.38 -10.61
C PRO A 69 7.98 0.49 -10.71
N MET A 70 9.11 0.98 -10.20
CA MET A 70 10.32 0.17 -10.02
C MET A 70 10.14 -0.91 -8.93
N HIS A 71 9.41 -0.55 -7.88
CA HIS A 71 9.20 -1.39 -6.71
C HIS A 71 7.75 -1.35 -6.23
N ILE A 72 7.24 -2.49 -5.76
CA ILE A 72 5.86 -2.66 -5.30
C ILE A 72 5.90 -3.22 -3.87
N LEU A 73 5.15 -2.59 -2.97
CA LEU A 73 4.94 -3.09 -1.60
C LEU A 73 3.46 -3.39 -1.39
N ILE A 74 3.13 -4.65 -1.08
CA ILE A 74 1.75 -5.06 -0.83
C ILE A 74 1.44 -4.94 0.66
N VAL A 75 0.58 -3.98 1.02
CA VAL A 75 0.17 -3.70 2.39
C VAL A 75 -1.20 -4.32 2.66
N LYS A 76 -1.33 -4.98 3.82
CA LYS A 76 -2.47 -5.78 4.32
C LYS A 76 -2.34 -7.27 3.98
N SER A 77 -2.32 -8.08 5.05
CA SER A 77 -2.13 -9.54 4.98
C SER A 77 -3.19 -10.23 4.11
N SER A 78 -4.46 -9.82 4.22
CA SER A 78 -5.58 -10.47 3.54
C SER A 78 -5.54 -10.36 2.02
N ILE A 79 -4.80 -9.40 1.46
CA ILE A 79 -4.69 -9.19 0.00
C ILE A 79 -3.35 -9.67 -0.57
N LEU A 80 -2.38 -10.05 0.28
CA LEU A 80 -1.03 -10.39 -0.16
C LEU A 80 -1.03 -11.46 -1.24
N ASN A 81 -1.63 -12.61 -0.95
CA ASN A 81 -1.62 -13.75 -1.85
C ASN A 81 -2.34 -13.48 -3.18
N PRO A 82 -3.59 -12.99 -3.21
CA PRO A 82 -4.28 -12.75 -4.48
C PRO A 82 -3.55 -11.70 -5.35
N VAL A 83 -3.05 -10.60 -4.75
CA VAL A 83 -2.33 -9.57 -5.50
C VAL A 83 -0.98 -10.08 -5.99
N ARG A 84 -0.24 -10.83 -5.16
CA ARG A 84 1.08 -11.37 -5.54
C ARG A 84 0.98 -12.40 -6.66
N ILE A 85 -0.07 -13.23 -6.65
CA ILE A 85 -0.35 -14.19 -7.73
C ILE A 85 -0.58 -13.42 -9.04
N ALA A 86 -1.49 -12.44 -9.04
CA ALA A 86 -1.78 -11.69 -10.25
C ALA A 86 -0.60 -10.87 -10.78
N LEU A 87 0.19 -10.24 -9.90
CA LEU A 87 1.41 -9.55 -10.31
C LEU A 87 2.45 -10.53 -10.88
N ARG A 88 2.53 -11.76 -10.36
CA ARG A 88 3.39 -12.80 -10.93
C ARG A 88 2.93 -13.18 -12.33
N ASP A 89 1.63 -13.44 -12.48
CA ASP A 89 1.07 -13.89 -13.76
C ASP A 89 1.19 -12.79 -14.84
N ALA A 90 1.29 -11.52 -14.42
CA ALA A 90 1.62 -10.37 -15.26
C ALA A 90 3.14 -10.10 -15.45
N GLY A 91 4.03 -10.97 -14.98
CA GLY A 91 5.48 -10.80 -15.12
C GLY A 91 6.12 -9.75 -14.19
N LEU A 92 5.38 -9.20 -13.23
CA LEU A 92 5.82 -8.15 -12.31
C LEU A 92 6.33 -8.67 -10.95
N LYS A 93 6.45 -10.00 -10.78
CA LYS A 93 6.89 -10.63 -9.52
C LYS A 93 8.19 -10.05 -8.98
N ALA A 94 9.17 -9.80 -9.85
CA ALA A 94 10.49 -9.31 -9.46
C ALA A 94 10.46 -7.92 -8.82
N ARG A 95 9.41 -7.13 -9.09
CA ARG A 95 9.22 -5.78 -8.53
C ARG A 95 8.62 -5.81 -7.12
N VAL A 96 8.08 -6.95 -6.65
CA VAL A 96 7.43 -7.05 -5.33
C VAL A 96 8.46 -7.21 -4.21
N LEU A 97 8.51 -6.24 -3.29
CA LEU A 97 9.52 -6.17 -2.23
C LEU A 97 9.28 -7.17 -1.09
N ASN A 98 8.02 -7.44 -0.73
CA ASN A 98 7.68 -8.26 0.43
C ASN A 98 7.27 -9.69 0.06
N ILE A 99 7.96 -10.67 0.65
CA ILE A 99 7.61 -12.10 0.57
C ILE A 99 6.47 -12.40 1.54
N GLY A 100 6.52 -11.84 2.75
CA GLY A 100 5.54 -12.04 3.81
C GLY A 100 4.55 -10.87 3.96
N PRO A 101 3.53 -11.03 4.83
CA PRO A 101 2.51 -10.01 5.04
C PRO A 101 3.09 -8.77 5.70
N VAL A 102 2.73 -7.60 5.17
CA VAL A 102 2.91 -6.30 5.83
C VAL A 102 1.54 -5.89 6.38
N PRO A 103 1.37 -5.66 7.69
CA PRO A 103 0.05 -5.34 8.24
C PRO A 103 -0.37 -3.93 7.82
N PHE A 104 -1.67 -3.69 7.72
CA PHE A 104 -2.19 -2.33 7.51
C PHE A 104 -1.95 -1.49 8.79
N PRO A 105 -1.43 -0.24 8.69
CA PRO A 105 -0.98 0.56 9.84
C PRO A 105 -2.14 1.16 10.67
N SER A 106 -2.97 0.29 11.22
CA SER A 106 -4.13 0.59 12.07
C SER A 106 -4.19 -0.38 13.24
N HIS A 107 -5.05 -0.12 14.24
CA HIS A 107 -5.30 -1.04 15.36
C HIS A 107 -4.01 -1.51 16.06
N GLY A 108 -3.07 -0.59 16.32
CA GLY A 108 -1.79 -0.89 17.00
C GLY A 108 -0.69 -1.49 16.09
N ASN A 109 -0.97 -1.76 14.81
CA ASN A 109 0.03 -2.37 13.91
C ASN A 109 1.10 -1.41 13.40
N GLN A 110 1.09 -0.13 13.80
CA GLN A 110 2.00 0.89 13.28
C GLN A 110 3.50 0.56 13.51
N PRO A 111 3.94 0.06 14.69
CA PRO A 111 5.34 -0.32 14.88
C PRO A 111 5.79 -1.43 13.93
N ILE A 112 4.97 -2.47 13.77
CA ILE A 112 5.25 -3.61 12.90
C ILE A 112 5.28 -3.18 11.43
N TYR A 113 4.30 -2.39 11.00
CA TYR A 113 4.27 -1.80 9.66
C TYR A 113 5.56 -1.02 9.37
N ARG A 114 5.97 -0.12 10.28
CA ARG A 114 7.18 0.70 10.10
C ARG A 114 8.44 -0.14 10.00
N SER A 115 8.59 -1.15 10.86
CA SER A 115 9.72 -2.07 10.81
C SER A 115 9.80 -2.78 9.46
N LYS A 116 8.67 -3.31 8.96
CA LYS A 116 8.61 -4.00 7.66
C LYS A 116 8.82 -3.07 6.48
N LEU A 117 8.27 -1.85 6.52
CA LEU A 117 8.48 -0.83 5.50
C LEU A 117 9.96 -0.43 5.40
N ARG A 118 10.62 -0.13 6.53
CA ARG A 118 12.05 0.20 6.54
C ARG A 118 12.90 -0.91 5.94
N ARG A 119 12.65 -2.16 6.34
CA ARG A 119 13.34 -3.32 5.76
C ARG A 119 13.15 -3.42 4.24
N ALA A 120 11.94 -3.15 3.75
CA ALA A 120 11.65 -3.18 2.31
C ALA A 120 12.38 -2.06 1.55
N LEU A 121 12.41 -0.85 2.11
CA LEU A 121 13.11 0.31 1.52
C LEU A 121 14.63 0.11 1.51
N SER A 122 15.22 -0.37 2.61
CA SER A 122 16.65 -0.67 2.67
C SER A 122 17.06 -1.71 1.62
N LYS A 123 16.24 -2.75 1.40
CA LYS A 123 16.48 -3.75 0.34
C LYS A 123 16.44 -3.14 -1.06
N ALA A 124 15.63 -2.11 -1.25
CA ALA A 124 15.48 -1.39 -2.50
C ALA A 124 16.48 -0.20 -2.65
N HIS A 125 17.36 0.02 -1.66
CA HIS A 125 18.23 1.20 -1.58
C HIS A 125 17.48 2.53 -1.68
N LEU A 126 16.26 2.57 -1.14
CA LEU A 126 15.41 3.77 -1.09
C LEU A 126 15.45 4.42 0.30
N SER A 127 15.37 5.76 0.33
CA SER A 127 15.15 6.54 1.55
C SER A 127 13.79 7.24 1.50
N LEU A 128 13.14 7.36 2.67
CA LEU A 128 11.88 8.07 2.89
C LEU A 128 12.10 9.17 3.93
#